data_AF-A0A7C6BVA2-F1
#
_entry.id   AF-A0A7C6BVA2-F1
#
_cell.length_a   1.000
_cell.length_b   1.000
_cell.length_c   1.000
_cell.angle_alpha   90.00
_cell.angle_beta   90.00
_cell.angle_gamma   90.00
#
_symmetry.space_group_name_H-M   'P 1'
#
loop_
_entity.id
_entity.type
_entity.pdbx_description
1 polymer ?
#
loop_
_entity_poly.entity_id
_entity_poly.type
_entity_poly.pdbx_seq_one_letter_code
_entity_poly.pdbx_strand_id
1 'polypeptide(L)'
;MKKLTLKLVLLTALVVAFASCKKDPDYSLILAPSEINTTFGGVHLIKAEANDALKAEKVFFTWSSKNPEVASVVAKPEGGEVTANRIGETEITYATNDKKIAISKSVKVTVVPRTNLLNGYYFKVGASESDIQGQLPSGFSKNTAESTNTHLVYTSDNKKITKLIYGMKNGKLENLYVILSEDSDNEAIKYLEERFFKTNKIDADNILYYKNTGVTGNTFPINSVAGIFTNLKIGDKTYPLGVKVMDGAGF
;
A
#
# COMPACT_ATOMS: atom_id res chain seq x y z
N MET A 1 -64.61 0.56 -72.26
CA MET A 1 -65.39 -0.19 -71.25
C MET A 1 -65.13 -1.68 -71.41
N LYS A 2 -65.03 -2.41 -70.28
CA LYS A 2 -64.98 -3.89 -70.12
C LYS A 2 -63.65 -4.56 -70.54
N LYS A 3 -62.74 -4.76 -69.58
CA LYS A 3 -62.59 -5.94 -68.69
C LYS A 3 -62.16 -7.20 -69.46
N LEU A 4 -60.85 -7.45 -69.50
CA LEU A 4 -60.30 -8.79 -69.72
C LEU A 4 -59.58 -9.20 -68.44
N THR A 5 -60.10 -10.23 -67.79
CA THR A 5 -59.54 -10.82 -66.57
C THR A 5 -58.77 -12.07 -66.98
N LEU A 6 -57.47 -12.10 -66.73
CA LEU A 6 -56.63 -13.28 -66.91
C LEU A 6 -56.15 -13.72 -65.53
N LYS A 7 -56.59 -14.92 -65.11
CA LYS A 7 -56.12 -15.60 -63.91
C LYS A 7 -54.82 -16.37 -64.21
N LEU A 8 -53.94 -16.39 -63.20
CA LEU A 8 -53.13 -17.54 -62.76
C LEU A 8 -51.78 -17.85 -63.47
N VAL A 9 -50.68 -17.35 -62.87
CA VAL A 9 -49.41 -18.07 -62.57
C VAL A 9 -48.77 -17.30 -61.38
N LEU A 10 -48.94 -17.74 -60.13
CA LEU A 10 -48.04 -18.59 -59.34
C LEU A 10 -46.58 -18.10 -59.25
N LEU A 11 -46.06 -18.13 -58.01
CA LEU A 11 -44.64 -18.25 -57.61
C LEU A 11 -43.90 -16.96 -57.17
N THR A 12 -44.08 -16.67 -55.87
CA THR A 12 -43.04 -16.32 -54.88
C THR A 12 -41.84 -15.48 -55.32
N ALA A 13 -41.82 -14.22 -54.89
CA ALA A 13 -40.60 -13.50 -54.55
C ALA A 13 -40.79 -12.77 -53.21
N LEU A 14 -40.97 -13.56 -52.15
CA LEU A 14 -40.68 -13.13 -50.78
C LEU A 14 -39.15 -13.07 -50.68
N VAL A 15 -38.53 -12.01 -51.18
CA VAL A 15 -37.13 -11.74 -50.86
C VAL A 15 -37.13 -11.18 -49.46
N VAL A 16 -36.92 -12.10 -48.53
CA VAL A 16 -36.58 -11.85 -47.14
C VAL A 16 -35.39 -10.88 -47.15
N ALA A 17 -35.66 -9.61 -46.84
CA ALA A 17 -34.62 -8.75 -46.30
C ALA A 17 -34.27 -9.32 -44.93
N PHE A 18 -33.42 -10.35 -44.92
CA PHE A 18 -32.67 -10.70 -43.72
C PHE A 18 -31.87 -9.45 -43.42
N ALA A 19 -32.37 -8.67 -42.47
CA ALA A 19 -31.55 -7.78 -41.69
C ALA A 19 -30.39 -8.64 -41.18
N SER A 20 -29.27 -8.60 -41.89
CA SER A 20 -27.99 -9.07 -41.41
C SER A 20 -27.54 -8.06 -40.36
N CYS A 21 -28.30 -8.01 -39.26
CA CYS A 21 -27.75 -7.65 -37.97
C CYS A 21 -26.75 -8.77 -37.68
N LYS A 22 -25.52 -8.61 -38.19
CA LYS A 22 -24.37 -9.26 -37.57
C LYS A 22 -24.45 -8.81 -36.12
N LYS A 23 -24.85 -9.72 -35.24
CA LYS A 23 -24.79 -9.48 -33.80
C LYS A 23 -23.33 -9.14 -33.53
N ASP A 24 -23.10 -7.95 -32.98
CA ASP A 24 -21.75 -7.57 -32.61
C ASP A 24 -21.18 -8.67 -31.70
N PRO A 25 -19.93 -9.10 -31.94
CA PRO A 25 -19.30 -10.12 -31.12
C PRO A 25 -19.31 -9.69 -29.65
N ASP A 26 -19.76 -10.61 -28.79
CA ASP A 26 -19.77 -10.39 -27.35
C ASP A 26 -18.37 -10.65 -26.81
N TYR A 27 -17.61 -9.58 -26.56
CA TYR A 27 -16.25 -9.67 -26.03
C TYR A 27 -16.26 -9.68 -24.51
N SER A 28 -15.61 -10.68 -23.90
CA SER A 28 -15.54 -10.79 -22.45
C SER A 28 -14.15 -11.17 -21.95
N LEU A 29 -13.84 -10.69 -20.75
CA LEU A 29 -12.60 -10.94 -20.03
C LEU A 29 -12.91 -11.40 -18.60
N ILE A 30 -12.25 -12.47 -18.16
CA ILE A 30 -12.34 -13.03 -16.81
C ILE A 30 -10.99 -12.86 -16.12
N LEU A 31 -11.00 -12.34 -14.89
CA LEU A 31 -9.83 -12.30 -14.00
C LEU A 31 -10.17 -13.06 -12.72
N ALA A 32 -9.23 -13.89 -12.25
CA ALA A 32 -9.36 -14.61 -10.99
C ALA A 32 -8.01 -14.65 -10.24
N PRO A 33 -7.99 -14.39 -8.92
CA PRO A 33 -9.14 -13.98 -8.08
C PRO A 33 -9.56 -12.52 -8.36
N SER A 34 -10.75 -12.12 -7.91
CA SER A 34 -11.22 -10.71 -7.98
C SER A 34 -10.63 -9.82 -6.88
N GLU A 35 -10.13 -10.44 -5.80
CA GLU A 35 -9.48 -9.76 -4.68
C GLU A 35 -8.28 -10.58 -4.18
N ILE A 36 -7.25 -9.88 -3.75
CA ILE A 36 -6.07 -10.44 -3.08
C ILE A 36 -5.91 -9.73 -1.74
N ASN A 37 -5.92 -10.49 -0.65
CA ASN A 37 -5.57 -10.00 0.69
C ASN A 37 -4.28 -10.70 1.11
N THR A 38 -3.21 -9.94 1.33
CA THR A 38 -1.87 -10.49 1.56
C THR A 38 -1.03 -9.61 2.49
N THR A 39 0.11 -10.10 2.94
CA THR A 39 1.12 -9.30 3.67
C THR A 39 2.22 -8.82 2.73
N PHE A 40 3.04 -7.88 3.21
CA PHE A 40 4.26 -7.43 2.55
C PHE A 40 5.15 -8.61 2.10
N GLY A 41 5.64 -8.54 0.86
CA GLY A 41 6.45 -9.57 0.20
C GLY A 41 5.67 -10.74 -0.38
N GLY A 42 4.34 -10.80 -0.18
CA GLY A 42 3.50 -11.84 -0.76
C GLY A 42 3.46 -11.76 -2.30
N VAL A 43 3.48 -12.92 -2.95
CA VAL A 43 3.43 -13.06 -4.41
C VAL A 43 2.21 -13.90 -4.79
N HIS A 44 1.42 -13.42 -5.76
CA HIS A 44 0.16 -14.04 -6.17
C HIS A 44 0.00 -14.02 -7.69
N LEU A 45 -0.46 -15.11 -8.28
CA LEU A 45 -0.78 -15.15 -9.70
C LEU A 45 -2.27 -14.81 -9.91
N ILE A 46 -2.54 -13.78 -10.72
CA ILE A 46 -3.86 -13.51 -11.28
C ILE A 46 -3.94 -14.20 -12.63
N LYS A 47 -4.89 -15.12 -12.78
CA LYS A 47 -5.22 -15.71 -14.08
C LYS A 47 -6.13 -14.77 -14.86
N ALA A 48 -5.84 -14.59 -16.14
CA ALA A 48 -6.67 -13.81 -17.04
C ALA A 48 -7.07 -14.66 -18.25
N GLU A 49 -8.36 -14.66 -18.58
CA GLU A 49 -8.90 -15.42 -19.70
C GLU A 49 -9.83 -14.54 -20.56
N ALA A 50 -9.48 -14.40 -21.82
CA ALA A 50 -10.34 -13.84 -22.85
C ALA A 50 -11.22 -14.94 -23.46
N ASN A 51 -12.47 -14.62 -23.80
CA ASN A 51 -13.30 -15.55 -24.57
C ASN A 51 -12.78 -15.71 -26.01
N ASP A 52 -13.27 -16.74 -26.72
CA ASP A 52 -12.77 -17.07 -28.06
C ASP A 52 -12.99 -15.95 -29.08
N ALA A 53 -14.09 -15.19 -28.96
CA ALA A 53 -14.34 -14.02 -29.79
C ALA A 53 -13.24 -12.97 -29.64
N LEU A 54 -12.84 -12.65 -28.40
CA LEU A 54 -11.78 -11.67 -28.14
C LEU A 54 -10.39 -12.22 -28.50
N LYS A 55 -10.13 -13.53 -28.31
CA LYS A 55 -8.88 -14.18 -28.74
C LYS A 55 -8.70 -14.12 -30.26
N ALA A 56 -9.78 -14.28 -31.03
CA ALA A 56 -9.74 -14.25 -32.49
C ALA A 56 -9.30 -12.90 -33.08
N GLU A 57 -9.55 -11.80 -32.34
CA GLU A 57 -9.17 -10.44 -32.73
C GLU A 57 -7.65 -10.17 -32.59
N LYS A 58 -6.89 -11.10 -31.98
CA LYS A 58 -5.42 -11.00 -31.81
C LYS A 58 -4.97 -9.70 -31.14
N VAL A 59 -5.79 -9.20 -30.22
CA VAL A 59 -5.51 -7.97 -29.46
C VAL A 59 -4.35 -8.16 -28.49
N PHE A 60 -3.61 -7.09 -28.26
CA PHE A 60 -2.60 -7.04 -27.22
C PHE A 60 -3.21 -6.62 -25.89
N PHE A 61 -2.79 -7.27 -24.80
CA PHE A 61 -3.21 -6.93 -23.45
C PHE A 61 -2.06 -6.39 -22.63
N THR A 62 -2.37 -5.47 -21.73
CA THR A 62 -1.44 -4.87 -20.78
C THR A 62 -1.89 -5.09 -19.35
N TRP A 63 -0.90 -5.27 -18.48
CA TRP A 63 -1.07 -5.23 -17.03
C TRP A 63 -0.60 -3.88 -16.50
N SER A 64 -1.32 -3.33 -15.53
CA SER A 64 -0.91 -2.13 -14.82
C SER A 64 -1.34 -2.18 -13.36
N SER A 65 -0.61 -1.44 -12.52
CA SER A 65 -1.02 -1.17 -11.14
C SER A 65 -1.35 0.30 -11.00
N LYS A 66 -2.47 0.62 -10.35
CA LYS A 66 -2.83 2.00 -9.99
C LYS A 66 -1.82 2.62 -9.02
N ASN A 67 -1.21 1.81 -8.16
CA ASN A 67 -0.14 2.21 -7.25
C ASN A 67 0.91 1.08 -7.11
N PRO A 68 1.97 1.10 -7.94
CA PRO A 68 3.07 0.14 -7.89
C PRO A 68 3.83 0.10 -6.56
N GLU A 69 3.80 1.18 -5.77
CA GLU A 69 4.43 1.22 -4.46
C GLU A 69 3.73 0.30 -3.45
N VAL A 70 2.41 0.11 -3.58
CA VAL A 70 1.62 -0.82 -2.75
C VAL A 70 1.70 -2.24 -3.31
N ALA A 71 1.45 -2.42 -4.61
CA ALA A 71 1.64 -3.71 -5.28
C ALA A 71 1.97 -3.51 -6.76
N SER A 72 2.92 -4.27 -7.28
CA SER A 72 3.29 -4.30 -8.69
C SER A 72 2.79 -5.58 -9.36
N VAL A 73 2.71 -5.56 -10.69
CA VAL A 73 2.34 -6.73 -11.50
C VAL A 73 3.32 -6.89 -12.65
N VAL A 74 3.72 -8.13 -12.92
CA VAL A 74 4.53 -8.49 -14.10
C VAL A 74 3.78 -9.53 -14.91
N ALA A 75 3.76 -9.37 -16.23
CA ALA A 75 3.14 -10.33 -17.13
C ALA A 75 3.87 -11.69 -17.09
N LYS A 76 3.10 -12.78 -17.04
CA LYS A 76 3.55 -14.18 -17.11
C LYS A 76 2.74 -14.92 -18.18
N PRO A 77 3.21 -16.07 -18.70
CA PRO A 77 2.47 -16.84 -19.70
C PRO A 77 1.04 -17.21 -19.25
N GLU A 78 0.87 -17.53 -17.97
CA GLU A 78 -0.41 -17.91 -17.37
C GLU A 78 -1.22 -16.75 -16.74
N GLY A 79 -0.75 -15.50 -16.86
CA GLY A 79 -1.46 -14.33 -16.33
C GLY A 79 -0.57 -13.17 -15.87
N GLY A 80 -0.85 -12.63 -14.69
CA GLY A 80 -0.10 -11.54 -14.07
C GLY A 80 0.38 -11.93 -12.68
N GLU A 81 1.68 -11.90 -12.42
CA GLU A 81 2.27 -12.11 -11.10
C GLU A 81 2.29 -10.80 -10.33
N VAL A 82 1.48 -10.71 -9.28
CA VAL A 82 1.39 -9.57 -8.38
C VAL A 82 2.36 -9.76 -7.22
N THR A 83 3.15 -8.73 -6.94
CA THR A 83 4.01 -8.66 -5.75
C THR A 83 3.53 -7.55 -4.81
N ALA A 84 3.31 -7.88 -3.54
CA ALA A 84 2.92 -6.93 -2.50
C ALA A 84 4.14 -6.18 -1.95
N ASN A 85 4.21 -4.87 -2.20
CA ASN A 85 5.39 -4.04 -1.97
C ASN A 85 5.28 -3.16 -0.72
N ARG A 86 4.09 -2.69 -0.34
CA ARG A 86 3.88 -1.89 0.88
C ARG A 86 2.45 -2.06 1.36
N ILE A 87 2.22 -1.76 2.64
CA ILE A 87 0.86 -1.75 3.19
C ILE A 87 -0.03 -0.76 2.44
N GLY A 88 -1.32 -1.04 2.38
CA GLY A 88 -2.30 -0.20 1.72
C GLY A 88 -3.19 -0.98 0.75
N GLU A 89 -3.96 -0.25 -0.04
CA GLU A 89 -4.84 -0.80 -1.07
C GLU A 89 -4.46 -0.25 -2.44
N THR A 90 -4.50 -1.10 -3.46
CA THR A 90 -4.34 -0.73 -4.86
C THR A 90 -5.20 -1.61 -5.74
N GLU A 91 -5.21 -1.30 -7.03
CA GLU A 91 -5.95 -2.01 -8.05
C GLU A 91 -5.00 -2.42 -9.17
N ILE A 92 -5.04 -3.71 -9.53
CA ILE A 92 -4.31 -4.25 -10.67
C ILE A 92 -5.29 -4.42 -11.83
N THR A 93 -4.99 -3.80 -12.96
CA THR A 93 -5.85 -3.81 -14.15
C THR A 93 -5.20 -4.64 -15.25
N TYR A 94 -6.01 -5.49 -15.89
CA TYR A 94 -5.70 -6.13 -17.15
C TYR A 94 -6.64 -5.59 -18.22
N ALA A 95 -6.08 -5.03 -19.29
CA ALA A 95 -6.85 -4.33 -20.30
C ALA A 95 -6.31 -4.52 -21.70
N THR A 96 -7.18 -4.36 -22.68
CA THR A 96 -6.80 -4.08 -24.06
C THR A 96 -7.50 -2.79 -24.49
N ASN A 97 -6.79 -1.97 -25.25
CA ASN A 97 -7.30 -0.72 -25.82
C ASN A 97 -6.85 -0.64 -27.28
N ASP A 98 -7.12 -1.70 -28.04
CA ASP A 98 -6.91 -1.69 -29.48
C ASP A 98 -8.02 -0.84 -30.14
N LYS A 99 -7.74 -0.24 -31.29
CA LYS A 99 -8.52 0.86 -31.93
C LYS A 99 -10.00 0.55 -32.16
N LYS A 100 -10.44 -0.70 -31.97
CA LYS A 100 -11.82 -1.17 -32.13
C LYS A 100 -12.41 -1.82 -30.88
N ILE A 101 -11.61 -2.16 -29.87
CA ILE A 101 -12.03 -2.95 -28.70
C ILE A 101 -11.32 -2.41 -27.46
N ALA A 102 -12.11 -1.84 -26.55
CA ALA A 102 -11.66 -1.42 -25.23
C ALA A 102 -12.39 -2.24 -24.16
N ILE A 103 -11.66 -3.13 -23.49
CA ILE A 103 -12.18 -3.91 -22.36
C ILE A 103 -11.11 -3.99 -21.27
N SER A 104 -11.55 -3.86 -20.02
CA SER A 104 -10.68 -3.98 -18.85
C SER A 104 -11.39 -4.72 -17.73
N LYS A 105 -10.57 -5.35 -16.88
CA LYS A 105 -10.98 -5.94 -15.61
C LYS A 105 -9.89 -5.63 -14.60
N SER A 106 -10.30 -5.56 -13.35
CA SER A 106 -9.41 -5.24 -12.26
C SER A 106 -9.56 -6.18 -11.09
N VAL A 107 -8.50 -6.27 -10.31
CA VAL A 107 -8.42 -7.02 -9.04
C VAL A 107 -8.03 -6.04 -7.94
N LYS A 108 -8.80 -6.03 -6.85
CA LYS A 108 -8.43 -5.27 -5.65
C LYS A 108 -7.30 -6.01 -4.94
N VAL A 109 -6.23 -5.30 -4.59
CA VAL A 109 -5.13 -5.82 -3.79
C VAL A 109 -5.05 -5.05 -2.49
N THR A 110 -5.19 -5.75 -1.37
CA THR A 110 -5.04 -5.23 -0.02
C THR A 110 -3.80 -5.84 0.62
N VAL A 111 -2.84 -5.00 0.98
CA VAL A 111 -1.63 -5.40 1.69
C VAL A 111 -1.76 -4.99 3.16
N VAL A 112 -1.85 -5.97 4.04
CA VAL A 112 -2.00 -5.78 5.49
C VAL A 112 -0.65 -5.88 6.21
N PRO A 113 -0.47 -5.16 7.32
CA PRO A 113 0.79 -5.19 8.06
C PRO A 113 1.03 -6.54 8.75
N ARG A 114 2.29 -6.94 8.86
CA ARG A 114 2.72 -8.10 9.67
C ARG A 114 2.79 -7.74 11.15
N THR A 115 2.94 -6.46 11.47
CA THR A 115 2.99 -5.96 12.85
C THR A 115 2.43 -4.55 12.96
N ASN A 116 1.93 -4.24 14.16
CA ASN A 116 1.48 -2.92 14.56
C ASN A 116 2.36 -2.32 15.67
N LEU A 117 3.60 -2.78 15.82
CA LEU A 117 4.50 -2.46 16.93
C LEU A 117 4.53 -0.96 17.26
N LEU A 118 4.66 -0.09 16.26
CA LEU A 118 4.76 1.36 16.46
C LEU A 118 3.46 2.13 16.20
N ASN A 119 2.32 1.45 16.07
CA ASN A 119 1.04 2.13 15.83
C ASN A 119 0.57 2.89 17.08
N GLY A 120 0.00 4.08 16.88
CA GLY A 120 -0.63 4.87 17.93
C GLY A 120 0.32 5.77 18.73
N TYR A 121 1.64 5.75 18.45
CA TYR A 121 2.56 6.66 19.12
C TYR A 121 2.56 8.03 18.45
N TYR A 122 2.32 9.05 19.26
CA TYR A 122 2.22 10.42 18.80
C TYR A 122 3.59 10.96 18.39
N PHE A 123 3.71 11.46 17.16
CA PHE A 123 4.86 12.26 16.72
C PHE A 123 4.37 13.37 15.78
N LYS A 124 4.57 14.62 16.20
CA LYS A 124 4.31 15.81 15.39
C LYS A 124 5.35 16.87 15.72
N VAL A 125 6.17 17.20 14.72
CA VAL A 125 7.22 18.23 14.85
C VAL A 125 6.60 19.53 15.37
N GLY A 126 7.25 20.15 16.35
CA GLY A 126 6.77 21.39 16.95
C GLY A 126 5.68 21.22 18.02
N ALA A 127 5.25 20.00 18.33
CA ALA A 127 4.33 19.74 19.43
C ALA A 127 4.92 20.19 20.78
N SER A 128 4.07 20.72 21.65
CA SER A 128 4.41 21.04 23.03
C SER A 128 4.33 19.81 23.93
N GLU A 129 4.83 19.92 25.16
CA GLU A 129 4.65 18.87 26.17
C GLU A 129 3.17 18.55 26.42
N SER A 130 2.30 19.56 26.52
CA SER A 130 0.86 19.36 26.72
C SER A 130 0.20 18.62 25.54
N ASP A 131 0.63 18.91 24.31
CA ASP A 131 0.14 18.19 23.13
C ASP A 131 0.53 16.72 23.19
N ILE A 132 1.78 16.42 23.56
CA ILE A 132 2.28 15.05 23.70
C ILE A 132 1.47 14.31 24.77
N GLN A 133 1.31 14.92 25.96
CA GLN A 133 0.60 14.30 27.07
C GLN A 133 -0.86 13.99 26.74
N GLY A 134 -1.54 14.90 26.03
CA GLY A 134 -2.91 14.70 25.58
C GLY A 134 -3.10 13.61 24.51
N GLN A 135 -2.02 13.05 23.98
CA GLN A 135 -2.02 12.04 22.90
C GLN A 135 -1.28 10.75 23.29
N LEU A 136 -0.87 10.60 24.55
CA LEU A 136 -0.22 9.38 25.01
C LEU A 136 -1.21 8.20 25.00
N PRO A 137 -0.79 7.04 24.49
CA PRO A 137 -1.56 5.82 24.65
C PRO A 137 -1.74 5.44 26.13
N SER A 138 -2.79 4.68 26.42
CA SER A 138 -2.98 4.09 27.75
C SER A 138 -1.78 3.20 28.15
N GLY A 139 -1.51 3.14 29.45
CA GLY A 139 -0.38 2.37 30.00
C GLY A 139 0.97 3.09 29.94
N PHE A 140 1.01 4.35 29.51
CA PHE A 140 2.19 5.21 29.63
C PHE A 140 2.04 6.21 30.78
N SER A 141 3.11 6.36 31.56
CA SER A 141 3.20 7.33 32.65
C SER A 141 4.49 8.13 32.55
N LYS A 142 4.44 9.43 32.88
CA LYS A 142 5.61 10.29 32.85
C LYS A 142 6.60 9.88 33.94
N ASN A 143 7.83 9.59 33.55
CA ASN A 143 8.93 9.43 34.48
C ASN A 143 9.55 10.80 34.76
N THR A 144 9.14 11.43 35.85
CA THR A 144 9.60 12.77 36.24
C THR A 144 11.07 12.81 36.63
N ALA A 145 11.62 11.71 37.14
CA ALA A 145 13.02 11.62 37.55
C ALA A 145 14.00 11.59 36.35
N GLU A 146 13.57 11.04 35.21
CA GLU A 146 14.37 10.98 33.99
C GLU A 146 14.05 12.10 32.99
N SER A 147 12.90 12.76 33.12
CA SER A 147 12.52 13.86 32.25
C SER A 147 13.30 15.13 32.56
N THR A 148 13.73 15.83 31.52
CA THR A 148 14.43 17.12 31.59
C THR A 148 13.75 18.14 30.66
N ASN A 149 14.32 19.33 30.53
CA ASN A 149 13.88 20.32 29.54
C ASN A 149 14.24 19.94 28.09
N THR A 150 15.17 19.00 27.90
CA THR A 150 15.60 18.54 26.57
C THR A 150 14.98 17.20 26.18
N HIS A 151 14.46 16.42 27.13
CA HIS A 151 13.80 15.15 26.84
C HIS A 151 12.64 14.88 27.81
N LEU A 152 11.49 14.44 27.30
CA LEU A 152 10.39 13.94 28.13
C LEU A 152 10.39 12.41 28.07
N VAL A 153 10.43 11.76 29.24
CA VAL A 153 10.50 10.29 29.33
C VAL A 153 9.18 9.76 29.87
N TYR A 154 8.59 8.81 29.15
CA TYR A 154 7.41 8.06 29.57
C TYR A 154 7.74 6.58 29.62
N THR A 155 7.41 5.92 30.73
CA THR A 155 7.56 4.49 30.93
C THR A 155 6.26 3.78 30.60
N SER A 156 6.36 2.57 30.06
CA SER A 156 5.22 1.74 29.72
C SER A 156 5.13 0.50 30.60
N ASP A 157 3.90 0.02 30.79
CA ASP A 157 3.64 -1.35 31.25
C ASP A 157 3.67 -2.38 30.09
N ASN A 158 3.87 -1.92 28.85
CA ASN A 158 3.98 -2.77 27.66
C ASN A 158 5.31 -3.54 27.68
N LYS A 159 5.24 -4.87 27.46
CA LYS A 159 6.43 -5.74 27.46
C LYS A 159 7.38 -5.51 26.30
N LYS A 160 6.89 -5.03 25.15
CA LYS A 160 7.68 -4.82 23.92
C LYS A 160 8.23 -3.40 23.81
N ILE A 161 7.51 -2.42 24.35
CA ILE A 161 7.88 -1.01 24.30
C ILE A 161 8.01 -0.52 25.73
N THR A 162 9.24 -0.32 26.17
CA THR A 162 9.52 -0.05 27.59
C THR A 162 9.47 1.45 27.89
N LYS A 163 9.83 2.30 26.91
CA LYS A 163 9.82 3.77 27.05
C LYS A 163 9.49 4.49 25.75
N LEU A 164 8.91 5.68 25.89
CA LEU A 164 8.91 6.73 24.88
C LEU A 164 9.77 7.88 25.39
N ILE A 165 10.73 8.33 24.58
CA ILE A 165 11.57 9.48 24.89
C ILE A 165 11.36 10.53 23.80
N TYR A 166 10.76 11.64 24.16
CA TYR A 166 10.51 12.76 23.25
C TYR A 166 11.65 13.75 23.37
N GLY A 167 12.47 13.89 22.31
CA GLY A 167 13.51 14.90 22.24
C GLY A 167 12.92 16.28 21.98
N MET A 168 13.24 17.22 22.86
CA MET A 168 12.68 18.57 22.89
C MET A 168 13.78 19.60 22.62
N LYS A 169 13.47 20.58 21.78
CA LYS A 169 14.31 21.74 21.49
C LYS A 169 13.47 23.00 21.65
N ASN A 170 13.89 23.91 22.53
CA ASN A 170 13.13 25.13 22.84
C ASN A 170 11.66 24.84 23.23
N GLY A 171 11.44 23.77 24.00
CA GLY A 171 10.09 23.34 24.42
C GLY A 171 9.23 22.73 23.30
N LYS A 172 9.83 22.38 22.16
CA LYS A 172 9.14 21.86 20.97
C LYS A 172 9.69 20.50 20.58
N LEU A 173 8.81 19.58 20.22
CA LEU A 173 9.16 18.23 19.79
C LEU A 173 9.98 18.25 18.50
N GLU A 174 11.15 17.60 18.54
CA GLU A 174 12.04 17.45 17.38
C GLU A 174 12.12 15.98 16.92
N ASN A 175 12.18 15.04 17.86
CA ASN A 175 12.29 13.61 17.58
C ASN A 175 11.62 12.76 18.67
N LEU A 176 11.31 11.51 18.34
CA LEU A 176 10.78 10.50 19.24
C LEU A 176 11.70 9.28 19.20
N TYR A 177 12.11 8.77 20.37
CA TYR A 177 12.68 7.45 20.51
C TYR A 177 11.66 6.52 21.14
N VAL A 178 11.37 5.41 20.46
CA VAL A 178 10.59 4.29 20.99
C VAL A 178 11.59 3.24 21.45
N ILE A 179 11.73 3.06 22.76
CA ILE A 179 12.66 2.11 23.35
C ILE A 179 11.99 0.74 23.41
N LEU A 180 12.67 -0.26 22.86
CA LEU A 180 12.13 -1.60 22.69
C LEU A 180 12.75 -2.58 23.69
N SER A 181 12.05 -3.69 23.96
CA SER A 181 12.67 -4.87 24.55
C SER A 181 13.63 -5.53 23.57
N GLU A 182 14.65 -6.24 24.07
CA GLU A 182 15.72 -6.84 23.24
C GLU A 182 15.23 -7.85 22.20
N ASP A 183 14.05 -8.46 22.41
CA ASP A 183 13.43 -9.44 21.52
C ASP A 183 12.52 -8.83 20.44
N SER A 184 12.42 -7.51 20.37
CA SER A 184 11.53 -6.80 19.43
C SER A 184 12.21 -6.33 18.14
N ASP A 185 13.48 -6.67 17.91
CA ASP A 185 14.29 -6.21 16.77
C ASP A 185 13.68 -6.58 15.42
N ASN A 186 13.34 -7.86 15.24
CA ASN A 186 12.77 -8.41 14.01
C ASN A 186 11.39 -7.82 13.73
N GLU A 187 10.62 -7.51 14.76
CA GLU A 187 9.31 -6.88 14.62
C GLU A 187 9.45 -5.40 14.23
N ALA A 188 10.40 -4.67 14.80
CA ALA A 188 10.70 -3.30 14.41
C ALA A 188 11.17 -3.21 12.95
N ILE A 189 12.06 -4.11 12.52
CA ILE A 189 12.50 -4.18 11.12
C ILE A 189 11.30 -4.44 10.20
N LYS A 190 10.46 -5.43 10.52
CA LYS A 190 9.25 -5.72 9.73
C LYS A 190 8.33 -4.50 9.63
N TYR A 191 8.13 -3.77 10.73
CA TYR A 191 7.32 -2.56 10.76
C TYR A 191 7.86 -1.49 9.81
N LEU A 192 9.18 -1.23 9.85
CA LEU A 192 9.83 -0.21 9.03
C LEU A 192 9.81 -0.59 7.55
N GLU A 193 10.15 -1.85 7.22
CA GLU A 193 10.20 -2.33 5.84
C GLU A 193 8.85 -2.30 5.13
N GLU A 194 7.74 -2.52 5.82
CA GLU A 194 6.42 -2.59 5.18
C GLU A 194 5.76 -1.21 4.99
N ARG A 195 6.33 -0.15 5.60
CA ARG A 195 5.76 1.20 5.69
C ARG A 195 6.64 2.32 5.14
N PHE A 196 7.96 2.15 5.19
CA PHE A 196 8.94 3.18 4.84
C PHE A 196 9.87 2.69 3.72
N PHE A 197 10.43 3.61 2.95
CA PHE A 197 11.47 3.31 1.96
C PHE A 197 12.82 3.32 2.63
N LYS A 198 13.55 2.20 2.55
CA LYS A 198 14.92 2.11 3.05
C LYS A 198 15.80 3.17 2.37
N THR A 199 16.58 3.88 3.16
CA THR A 199 17.58 4.84 2.66
C THR A 199 18.97 4.23 2.70
N ASN A 200 19.93 4.85 1.99
CA ASN A 200 21.35 4.49 2.09
C ASN A 200 22.09 5.30 3.17
N LYS A 201 21.37 6.09 3.97
CA LYS A 201 21.97 6.94 5.00
C LYS A 201 22.07 6.16 6.31
N ILE A 202 23.29 6.10 6.80
CA ILE A 202 23.65 5.60 8.12
C ILE A 202 24.29 6.79 8.84
N ASP A 203 23.83 7.11 10.04
CA ASP A 203 24.44 8.20 10.83
C ASP A 203 25.64 7.70 11.64
N ALA A 204 26.23 8.61 12.42
CA ALA A 204 27.38 8.30 13.26
C ALA A 204 27.08 7.24 14.35
N ASP A 205 25.80 7.06 14.69
CA ASP A 205 25.32 6.09 15.67
C ASP A 205 24.91 4.76 15.01
N ASN A 206 25.30 4.55 13.74
CA ASN A 206 24.97 3.39 12.92
C ASN A 206 23.45 3.15 12.74
N ILE A 207 22.65 4.21 12.79
CA ILE A 207 21.20 4.10 12.58
C ILE A 207 20.92 4.00 11.08
N LEU A 208 20.36 2.87 10.66
CA LEU A 208 19.84 2.70 9.31
C LEU A 208 18.43 3.29 9.22
N TYR A 209 18.28 4.31 8.39
CA TYR A 209 17.03 5.06 8.29
C TYR A 209 16.17 4.68 7.09
N TYR A 210 14.87 4.90 7.26
CA TYR A 210 13.81 4.67 6.31
C TYR A 210 12.91 5.91 6.23
N LYS A 211 12.52 6.31 5.01
CA LYS A 211 11.73 7.53 4.75
C LYS A 211 10.27 7.22 4.46
N ASN A 212 9.37 7.98 5.06
CA ASN A 212 7.94 7.95 4.74
C ASN A 212 7.67 8.85 3.53
N THR A 213 7.29 8.25 2.41
CA THR A 213 6.94 8.97 1.17
C THR A 213 5.44 9.21 1.01
N GLY A 214 4.62 8.85 2.01
CA GLY A 214 3.17 9.04 1.98
C GLY A 214 2.35 7.85 1.48
N VAL A 215 2.91 6.64 1.47
CA VAL A 215 2.13 5.41 1.27
C VAL A 215 1.11 5.26 2.41
N THR A 216 -0.10 4.79 2.06
CA THR A 216 -1.24 4.70 2.99
C THR A 216 -0.96 3.77 4.17
N GLY A 217 -1.49 4.10 5.35
CA GLY A 217 -1.36 3.27 6.58
C GLY A 217 -0.16 3.59 7.48
N ASN A 218 0.60 4.64 7.18
CA ASN A 218 1.69 5.10 8.03
C ASN A 218 1.18 5.84 9.28
N THR A 219 1.69 5.45 10.45
CA THR A 219 1.35 6.09 11.74
C THR A 219 2.01 7.46 11.89
N PHE A 220 3.17 7.65 11.26
CA PHE A 220 3.93 8.90 11.35
C PHE A 220 3.62 9.83 10.17
N PRO A 221 3.77 11.16 10.33
CA PRO A 221 3.52 12.14 9.27
C PRO A 221 4.30 11.84 7.99
N ILE A 222 3.77 12.25 6.84
CA ILE A 222 4.50 12.22 5.55
C ILE A 222 5.82 12.98 5.72
N ASN A 223 6.87 12.51 5.04
CA ASN A 223 8.25 12.99 5.16
C ASN A 223 8.95 12.70 6.49
N SER A 224 8.31 12.04 7.47
CA SER A 224 9.06 11.53 8.61
C SER A 224 10.11 10.50 8.18
N VAL A 225 11.18 10.41 8.96
CA VAL A 225 12.20 9.37 8.82
C VAL A 225 12.25 8.59 10.12
N ALA A 226 12.30 7.27 10.00
CA ALA A 226 12.42 6.35 11.12
C ALA A 226 13.67 5.48 10.94
N GLY A 227 14.42 5.25 12.02
CA GLY A 227 15.62 4.44 11.97
C GLY A 227 15.73 3.53 13.19
N ILE A 228 16.16 2.30 12.97
CA ILE A 228 16.43 1.34 14.05
C ILE A 228 17.85 1.56 14.57
N PHE A 229 18.01 1.56 15.88
CA PHE A 229 19.29 1.75 16.54
C PHE A 229 19.57 0.64 17.55
N THR A 230 20.85 0.39 17.80
CA THR A 230 21.33 -0.47 18.87
C THR A 230 22.35 0.29 19.72
N ASN A 231 22.29 0.14 21.05
CA ASN A 231 23.22 0.77 21.99
C ASN A 231 23.34 2.30 21.85
N LEU A 232 22.22 2.99 21.61
CA LEU A 232 22.20 4.44 21.45
C LEU A 232 22.24 5.14 22.81
N LYS A 233 23.11 6.15 22.95
CA LYS A 233 23.16 7.00 24.13
C LYS A 233 22.19 8.17 24.00
N ILE A 234 21.27 8.30 24.96
CA ILE A 234 20.32 9.43 25.05
C ILE A 234 20.46 10.04 26.45
N GLY A 235 20.96 11.28 26.51
CA GLY A 235 21.42 11.86 27.77
C GLY A 235 22.59 11.05 28.34
N ASP A 236 22.50 10.67 29.61
CA ASP A 236 23.52 9.86 30.29
C ASP A 236 23.26 8.35 30.27
N LYS A 237 22.18 7.90 29.61
CA LYS A 237 21.78 6.49 29.56
C LYS A 237 22.01 5.90 28.18
N THR A 238 22.40 4.63 28.13
CA THR A 238 22.50 3.84 26.91
C THR A 238 21.30 2.91 26.80
N TYR A 239 20.69 2.86 25.63
CA TYR A 239 19.52 2.04 25.34
C TYR A 239 19.89 0.94 24.33
N PRO A 240 19.63 -0.33 24.65
CA PRO A 240 20.13 -1.45 23.84
C PRO A 240 19.47 -1.52 22.47
N LEU A 241 18.19 -1.17 22.36
CA LEU A 241 17.41 -1.23 21.13
C LEU A 241 16.31 -0.17 21.11
N GLY A 242 16.08 0.41 19.93
CA GLY A 242 14.89 1.22 19.72
C GLY A 242 14.72 1.70 18.30
N VAL A 243 13.68 2.50 18.10
CA VAL A 243 13.41 3.21 16.84
C VAL A 243 13.39 4.71 17.11
N LYS A 244 14.20 5.46 16.36
CA LYS A 244 14.18 6.92 16.34
C LYS A 244 13.29 7.38 15.20
N VAL A 245 12.38 8.30 15.47
CA VAL A 245 11.50 8.96 14.49
C VAL A 245 11.79 10.45 14.54
N MET A 246 11.95 11.07 13.38
CA MET A 246 12.26 12.50 13.26
C MET A 246 11.67 13.08 11.97
N ASP A 247 11.70 14.39 11.86
CA ASP A 247 11.37 15.07 10.61
C ASP A 247 12.39 14.76 9.51
N GLY A 248 11.91 14.61 8.28
CA GLY A 248 12.78 14.36 7.12
C GLY A 248 13.36 15.62 6.50
N ALA A 249 12.92 16.82 6.87
CA ALA A 249 13.51 18.06 6.34
C ALA A 249 14.96 18.26 6.79
N GLY A 250 15.35 17.65 7.92
CA GLY A 250 16.74 17.61 8.41
C GLY A 250 17.49 16.33 8.02
N PHE A 251 16.91 15.50 7.14
CA PHE A 251 17.44 14.19 6.75
C PHE A 251 18.12 14.22 5.38
#